data_AF-A0A2D6YBG0-F1
#
_entry.id   AF-A0A2D6YBG0-F1
#
_cell.length_a   1.000
_cell.length_b   1.000
_cell.length_c   1.000
_cell.angle_alpha   90.00
_cell.angle_beta   90.00
_cell.angle_gamma   90.00
#
_symmetry.space_group_name_H-M   'P 1'
#
loop_
_entity.id
_entity.type
_entity.pdbx_description
1 polymer ?
#
loop_
_entity_poly.entity_id
_entity_poly.type
_entity_poly.pdbx_seq_one_letter_code
_entity_poly.pdbx_strand_id
1 'polypeptide(L)'
;MKLVHNVFDVQQYLDIKQQAFLSFSQDSDEYWTNHDVWSANLKDGIDGTVLCQHVSDKYNKIIAECIKPHLPEWDGEYDMMWYVWDKGSGINWHNDLPHKFAATIYLNDNWPKEHGGVFLWQEHKTYDIHGWLPKANTMVVNDHGEQHYVTPITSNALVCRHTIQIFPRES
;
A
#
# COMPACT_ATOMS: atom_id res chain seq x y z
N MET A 1 7.35 12.30 3.55
CA MET A 1 6.75 11.03 4.01
C MET A 1 6.48 11.10 5.50
N LYS A 2 5.28 10.68 5.94
CA LYS A 2 4.92 10.55 7.36
C LYS A 2 4.65 9.09 7.69
N LEU A 3 5.23 8.60 8.79
CA LEU A 3 4.99 7.28 9.34
C LEU A 3 4.03 7.37 10.52
N VAL A 4 2.97 6.56 10.51
CA VAL A 4 1.98 6.46 11.59
C VAL A 4 1.93 5.02 12.05
N HIS A 5 2.31 4.76 13.29
CA HIS A 5 2.33 3.42 13.87
C HIS A 5 1.06 3.15 14.67
N ASN A 6 0.65 1.88 14.72
CA ASN A 6 -0.53 1.42 15.44
C ASN A 6 -1.80 2.15 14.98
N VAL A 7 -2.01 2.19 13.67
CA VAL A 7 -3.13 2.86 13.01
C VAL A 7 -4.47 2.31 13.49
N PHE A 8 -4.52 0.99 13.67
CA PHE A 8 -5.66 0.28 14.21
C PHE A 8 -5.36 -0.20 15.63
N ASP A 9 -6.38 -0.32 16.47
CA ASP A 9 -6.24 -1.11 17.70
C ASP A 9 -6.01 -2.60 17.38
N VAL A 10 -5.67 -3.40 18.39
CA VAL A 10 -5.30 -4.81 18.19
C VAL A 10 -6.45 -5.61 17.55
N GLN A 11 -7.69 -5.40 17.97
CA GLN A 11 -8.81 -6.17 17.45
C GLN A 11 -9.15 -5.73 16.02
N GLN A 12 -9.18 -4.42 15.78
CA GLN A 12 -9.37 -3.86 14.45
C GLN A 12 -8.30 -4.34 13.47
N TYR A 13 -7.03 -4.34 13.88
CA TYR A 13 -5.93 -4.84 13.05
C TYR A 13 -6.11 -6.31 12.68
N LEU A 14 -6.44 -7.17 13.65
CA LEU A 14 -6.65 -8.60 13.41
C LEU A 14 -7.82 -8.83 12.45
N ASP A 15 -8.93 -8.13 12.64
CA ASP A 15 -10.12 -8.25 11.81
C ASP A 15 -9.87 -7.76 10.37
N ILE A 16 -9.27 -6.59 10.19
CA ILE A 16 -8.92 -6.01 8.89
C ILE A 16 -7.92 -6.90 8.16
N LYS A 17 -6.89 -7.38 8.87
CA LYS A 17 -5.89 -8.28 8.32
C LYS A 17 -6.51 -9.60 7.88
N GLN A 18 -7.36 -10.22 8.70
CA GLN A 18 -8.02 -11.47 8.33
C GLN A 18 -8.77 -11.31 7.00
N GLN A 19 -9.43 -10.17 6.81
CA GLN A 19 -10.18 -9.90 5.57
C GLN A 19 -9.26 -9.69 4.39
N ALA A 20 -8.19 -8.91 4.54
CA ALA A 20 -7.21 -8.72 3.47
C ALA A 20 -6.51 -10.02 3.03
N PHE A 21 -6.41 -11.01 3.92
CA PHE A 21 -5.84 -12.33 3.64
C PHE A 21 -6.87 -13.33 3.09
N LEU A 22 -8.16 -13.06 3.29
CA LEU A 22 -9.27 -13.81 2.69
C LEU A 22 -9.73 -13.21 1.36
N SER A 23 -9.36 -11.96 1.06
CA SER A 23 -9.47 -11.39 -0.27
C SER A 23 -8.81 -12.33 -1.28
N PHE A 24 -9.40 -12.45 -2.47
CA PHE A 24 -8.92 -13.33 -3.55
C PHE A 24 -9.05 -14.83 -3.27
N SER A 25 -9.76 -15.24 -2.21
CA SER A 25 -9.98 -16.66 -1.89
C SER A 25 -11.26 -17.25 -2.49
N GLN A 26 -12.14 -16.41 -3.05
CA GLN A 26 -13.40 -16.84 -3.64
C GLN A 26 -13.37 -16.71 -5.17
N ASP A 27 -13.89 -17.73 -5.87
CA ASP A 27 -13.90 -17.77 -7.34
C ASP A 27 -14.70 -16.63 -7.99
N SER A 28 -15.56 -15.95 -7.23
CA SER A 28 -16.39 -14.82 -7.69
C SER A 28 -15.79 -13.45 -7.40
N ASP A 29 -14.61 -13.38 -6.80
CA ASP A 29 -13.98 -12.11 -6.45
C ASP A 29 -13.55 -11.38 -7.72
N GLU A 30 -14.08 -10.18 -7.94
CA GLU A 30 -13.56 -9.27 -8.97
C GLU A 30 -12.21 -8.72 -8.51
N TYR A 31 -11.16 -9.02 -9.27
CA TYR A 31 -9.82 -8.50 -9.07
C TYR A 31 -9.17 -8.16 -10.41
N TRP A 32 -8.12 -7.37 -10.32
CA TRP A 32 -7.24 -7.05 -11.45
C TRP A 32 -5.79 -7.11 -10.99
N THR A 33 -4.87 -6.93 -11.93
CA THR A 33 -3.44 -6.90 -11.64
C THR A 33 -2.83 -5.56 -11.98
N ASN A 34 -1.64 -5.29 -11.43
CA ASN A 34 -0.81 -4.16 -11.87
C ASN A 34 -0.55 -4.16 -13.38
N HIS A 35 -0.54 -5.33 -14.03
CA HIS A 35 -0.33 -5.42 -15.47
C HIS A 35 -1.46 -4.78 -16.28
N ASP A 36 -2.68 -4.81 -15.75
CA ASP A 36 -3.88 -4.31 -16.41
C ASP A 36 -4.03 -2.78 -16.29
N VAL A 37 -3.66 -2.21 -15.14
CA VAL A 37 -4.02 -0.82 -14.79
C VAL A 37 -2.84 0.12 -14.59
N TRP A 38 -1.65 -0.38 -14.25
CA TRP A 38 -0.50 0.51 -14.05
C TRP A 38 0.15 0.89 -15.38
N SER A 39 0.56 2.15 -15.49
CA SER A 39 1.32 2.65 -16.62
C SER A 39 2.69 1.97 -16.72
N ALA A 40 3.26 1.96 -17.93
CA ALA A 40 4.51 1.25 -18.21
C ALA A 40 5.68 1.72 -17.32
N ASN A 41 5.77 3.01 -17.01
CA ASN A 41 6.83 3.58 -16.17
C ASN A 41 6.81 3.01 -14.74
N LEU A 42 5.63 2.70 -14.19
CA LEU A 42 5.51 2.12 -12.84
C LEU A 42 6.05 0.68 -12.77
N LYS A 43 6.16 0.01 -13.92
CA LYS A 43 6.56 -1.38 -14.07
C LYS A 43 7.95 -1.54 -14.71
N ASP A 44 8.60 -0.45 -15.11
CA ASP A 44 9.89 -0.53 -15.79
C ASP A 44 10.94 -1.20 -14.88
N GLY A 45 11.56 -2.27 -15.37
CA GLY A 45 12.49 -3.11 -14.60
C GLY A 45 11.85 -3.95 -13.48
N ILE A 46 10.52 -4.11 -13.47
CA ILE A 46 9.75 -4.85 -12.44
C ILE A 46 8.76 -5.79 -13.11
N ASP A 47 8.97 -7.10 -12.95
CA ASP A 47 8.19 -8.13 -13.66
C ASP A 47 7.12 -8.81 -12.80
N GLY A 48 7.14 -8.63 -11.48
CA GLY A 48 6.23 -9.35 -10.61
C GLY A 48 4.80 -8.79 -10.59
N THR A 49 3.88 -9.67 -10.21
CA THR A 49 2.45 -9.39 -10.18
C THR A 49 2.01 -8.85 -8.82
N VAL A 50 1.13 -7.86 -8.86
CA VAL A 50 0.36 -7.39 -7.71
C VAL A 50 -1.11 -7.65 -8.00
N LEU A 51 -1.77 -8.39 -7.11
CA LEU A 51 -3.23 -8.57 -7.17
C LEU A 51 -3.90 -7.42 -6.44
N CYS A 52 -4.96 -6.88 -7.04
CA CYS A 52 -5.66 -5.71 -6.58
C CYS A 52 -7.16 -5.99 -6.51
N GLN A 53 -7.80 -5.64 -5.40
CA GLN A 53 -9.25 -5.73 -5.21
C GLN A 53 -9.71 -4.52 -4.40
N HIS A 54 -10.88 -3.95 -4.73
CA HIS A 54 -11.46 -2.89 -3.92
C HIS A 54 -11.80 -3.40 -2.50
N VAL A 55 -11.55 -2.56 -1.50
CA VAL A 55 -12.03 -2.79 -0.14
C VAL A 55 -13.56 -2.65 -0.14
N SER A 56 -14.27 -3.63 0.42
CA SER A 56 -15.74 -3.55 0.51
C SER A 56 -16.22 -2.37 1.35
N ASP A 57 -17.41 -1.84 1.05
CA ASP A 57 -17.99 -0.66 1.72
C ASP A 57 -17.94 -0.73 3.26
N LYS A 58 -18.18 -1.94 3.81
CA LYS A 58 -18.10 -2.17 5.26
C LYS A 58 -16.71 -1.85 5.80
N TYR A 59 -15.66 -2.42 5.19
CA TYR A 59 -14.30 -2.21 5.66
C TYR A 59 -13.76 -0.84 5.27
N ASN A 60 -14.18 -0.28 4.14
CA ASN A 60 -13.82 1.07 3.74
C ASN A 60 -14.23 2.08 4.83
N LYS A 61 -15.48 2.01 5.32
CA LYS A 61 -15.96 2.88 6.41
C LYS A 61 -15.15 2.73 7.70
N ILE A 62 -14.90 1.49 8.14
CA ILE A 62 -14.13 1.21 9.36
C ILE A 62 -12.70 1.76 9.23
N ILE A 63 -12.04 1.50 8.11
CA ILE A 63 -10.66 1.96 7.86
C ILE A 63 -10.64 3.48 7.78
N ALA A 64 -11.60 4.10 7.06
CA ALA A 64 -11.72 5.54 6.90
C ALA A 64 -11.79 6.27 8.25
N GLU A 65 -12.60 5.78 9.19
CA GLU A 65 -12.72 6.34 10.54
C GLU A 65 -11.38 6.30 11.29
N CYS A 66 -10.62 5.21 11.16
CA CYS A 66 -9.33 5.04 11.83
C CYS A 66 -8.24 5.95 11.25
N ILE A 67 -8.20 6.10 9.92
CA ILE A 67 -7.11 6.83 9.24
C ILE A 67 -7.35 8.34 9.18
N LYS A 68 -8.62 8.80 9.19
CA LYS A 68 -8.98 10.21 9.00
C LYS A 68 -8.18 11.18 9.91
N PRO A 69 -7.95 10.91 11.20
CA PRO A 69 -7.17 11.81 12.07
C PRO A 69 -5.69 11.95 11.68
N HIS A 70 -5.20 11.07 10.80
CA HIS A 70 -3.79 10.98 10.44
C HIS A 70 -3.47 11.52 9.05
N LEU A 71 -4.49 11.73 8.22
CA LEU A 71 -4.41 12.20 6.85
C LEU A 71 -4.63 13.73 6.76
N PRO A 72 -4.24 14.36 5.64
CA PRO A 72 -4.68 15.72 5.34
C PRO A 72 -6.21 15.85 5.34
N GLU A 73 -6.73 17.04 5.64
CA GLU A 73 -8.17 17.30 5.63
C GLU A 73 -8.78 16.94 4.27
N TRP A 74 -9.81 16.10 4.30
CA TRP A 74 -10.54 15.61 3.15
C TRP A 74 -12.00 15.32 3.53
N ASP A 75 -12.92 15.92 2.80
CA ASP A 75 -14.37 15.80 3.04
C ASP A 75 -15.05 14.74 2.16
N GLY A 76 -14.33 14.22 1.16
CA GLY A 76 -14.82 13.19 0.25
C GLY A 76 -14.60 11.77 0.76
N GLU A 77 -14.92 10.80 -0.11
CA GLU A 77 -14.65 9.38 0.14
C GLU A 77 -13.19 9.03 -0.18
N TYR A 78 -12.78 7.83 0.21
CA TYR A 78 -11.48 7.26 -0.14
C TYR A 78 -11.67 6.08 -1.08
N ASP A 79 -10.84 6.02 -2.12
CA ASP A 79 -10.67 4.80 -2.88
C ASP A 79 -9.61 3.93 -2.19
N MET A 80 -10.03 2.74 -1.75
CA MET A 80 -9.20 1.82 -0.99
C MET A 80 -9.13 0.48 -1.67
N MET A 81 -7.93 -0.09 -1.76
CA MET A 81 -7.71 -1.38 -2.39
C MET A 81 -6.82 -2.28 -1.53
N TRP A 82 -7.17 -3.56 -1.47
CA TRP A 82 -6.30 -4.63 -1.01
C TRP A 82 -5.26 -4.92 -2.09
N TYR A 83 -3.99 -4.83 -1.76
CA TYR A 83 -2.89 -5.19 -2.65
C TYR A 83 -2.13 -6.39 -2.08
N VAL A 84 -1.98 -7.42 -2.91
CA VAL A 84 -1.16 -8.61 -2.63
C VAL A 84 0.01 -8.63 -3.58
N TRP A 85 1.19 -8.41 -3.02
CA TRP A 85 2.46 -8.27 -3.72
C TRP A 85 3.19 -9.62 -3.70
N ASP A 86 3.32 -10.28 -4.85
CA ASP A 86 4.02 -11.55 -4.99
C ASP A 86 5.53 -11.35 -5.26
N LYS A 87 6.29 -12.43 -5.38
CA LYS A 87 7.70 -12.43 -5.75
C LYS A 87 7.93 -11.64 -7.06
N GLY A 88 9.02 -10.90 -7.07
CA GLY A 88 9.40 -10.01 -8.16
C GLY A 88 8.58 -8.72 -8.23
N SER A 89 7.48 -8.60 -7.46
CA SER A 89 6.63 -7.41 -7.52
C SER A 89 7.28 -6.25 -6.77
N GLY A 90 7.06 -5.06 -7.28
CA GLY A 90 7.54 -3.79 -6.77
C GLY A 90 6.80 -2.67 -7.50
N ILE A 91 7.20 -1.42 -7.27
CA ILE A 91 6.72 -0.31 -8.07
C ILE A 91 7.85 0.69 -8.29
N ASN A 92 8.02 1.16 -9.52
CA ASN A 92 9.11 2.05 -9.89
C ASN A 92 8.87 3.48 -9.35
N TRP A 93 9.84 4.38 -9.52
CA TRP A 93 9.80 5.76 -9.01
C TRP A 93 8.60 6.54 -9.57
N HIS A 94 7.77 7.07 -8.66
CA HIS A 94 6.56 7.85 -8.97
C HIS A 94 6.12 8.71 -7.78
N ASN A 95 5.10 9.55 -7.96
CA ASN A 95 4.63 10.51 -6.94
C ASN A 95 3.10 10.61 -6.78
N ASP A 96 2.33 9.65 -7.28
CA ASP A 96 0.86 9.55 -7.11
C ASP A 96 0.02 10.76 -7.56
N LEU A 97 0.60 11.68 -8.34
CA LEU A 97 -0.15 12.81 -8.89
C LEU A 97 -1.23 12.33 -9.87
N PRO A 98 -2.42 12.97 -9.89
CA PRO A 98 -2.74 14.26 -9.28
C PRO A 98 -3.30 14.19 -7.84
N HIS A 99 -3.33 13.02 -7.18
CA HIS A 99 -3.97 12.87 -5.88
C HIS A 99 -3.39 13.82 -4.81
N LYS A 100 -4.28 14.41 -3.99
CA LYS A 100 -3.90 15.30 -2.88
C LYS A 100 -2.94 14.64 -1.88
N PHE A 101 -3.13 13.35 -1.65
CA PHE A 101 -2.22 12.51 -0.89
C PHE A 101 -2.42 11.05 -1.30
N ALA A 102 -1.46 10.21 -0.94
CA ALA A 102 -1.58 8.77 -0.99
C ALA A 102 -1.17 8.18 0.37
N ALA A 103 -1.77 7.04 0.73
CA ALA A 103 -1.35 6.31 1.92
C ALA A 103 -1.31 4.80 1.68
N THR A 104 -0.38 4.14 2.36
CA THR A 104 -0.22 2.68 2.32
C THR A 104 -0.14 2.13 3.73
N ILE A 105 -1.01 1.16 4.06
CA ILE A 105 -0.98 0.45 5.36
C ILE A 105 -0.43 -0.95 5.16
N TYR A 106 0.47 -1.39 6.05
CA TYR A 106 1.18 -2.67 5.95
C TYR A 106 0.60 -3.70 6.93
N LEU A 107 0.31 -4.91 6.43
CA LEU A 107 -0.48 -5.92 7.14
C LEU A 107 0.29 -7.21 7.50
N ASN A 108 1.55 -7.33 7.10
CA ASN A 108 2.40 -8.47 7.49
C ASN A 108 2.98 -8.24 8.88
N ASP A 109 2.74 -9.18 9.81
CA ASP A 109 3.25 -9.11 11.20
C ASP A 109 4.78 -9.03 11.27
N ASN A 110 5.45 -9.76 10.36
CA ASN A 110 6.89 -9.75 10.22
C ASN A 110 7.26 -9.69 8.74
N TRP A 111 8.18 -8.79 8.40
CA TRP A 111 8.72 -8.65 7.05
C TRP A 111 10.25 -8.64 7.12
N PRO A 112 10.91 -9.79 6.87
CA PRO A 112 12.36 -9.89 6.85
C PRO A 112 12.98 -8.98 5.80
N LYS A 113 14.09 -8.31 6.12
CA LYS A 113 14.80 -7.43 5.17
C LYS A 113 15.29 -8.17 3.91
N GLU A 114 15.54 -9.47 4.05
CA GLU A 114 15.97 -10.37 2.98
C GLU A 114 14.87 -10.60 1.92
N HIS A 115 13.62 -10.30 2.24
CA HIS A 115 12.49 -10.42 1.30
C HIS A 115 12.39 -9.25 0.32
N GLY A 116 13.23 -8.21 0.45
CA GLY A 116 13.07 -6.99 -0.36
C GLY A 116 11.79 -6.26 0.02
N GLY A 117 11.04 -5.74 -0.96
CA GLY A 117 9.83 -4.95 -0.67
C GLY A 117 10.07 -3.71 0.18
N VAL A 118 11.29 -3.18 0.17
CA VAL A 118 11.70 -1.99 0.93
C VAL A 118 11.06 -0.77 0.29
N PHE A 119 10.43 0.07 1.12
CA PHE A 119 9.89 1.34 0.69
C PHE A 119 11.01 2.37 0.65
N LEU A 120 11.24 2.97 -0.52
CA LEU A 120 12.20 4.03 -0.73
C LEU A 120 11.46 5.32 -1.06
N TRP A 121 11.96 6.45 -0.58
CA TRP A 121 11.50 7.76 -1.03
C TRP A 121 12.67 8.73 -1.17
N GLN A 122 12.53 9.67 -2.09
CA GLN A 122 13.43 10.79 -2.24
C GLN A 122 12.87 11.99 -1.48
N GLU A 123 13.62 12.47 -0.51
CA GLU A 123 13.25 13.66 0.24
C GLU A 123 13.35 14.91 -0.65
N HIS A 124 12.29 15.72 -0.68
CA HIS A 124 12.22 16.83 -1.64
C HIS A 124 13.25 17.94 -1.43
N LYS A 125 13.76 18.13 -0.20
CA LYS A 125 14.70 19.22 0.13
C LYS A 125 16.15 18.87 -0.16
N THR A 126 16.53 17.65 0.19
CA THR A 126 17.91 17.16 0.19
C THR A 126 18.21 16.32 -1.05
N TYR A 127 17.18 15.76 -1.68
CA TYR A 127 17.26 14.73 -2.72
C TYR A 127 17.88 13.40 -2.24
N ASP A 128 18.05 13.24 -0.94
CA ASP A 128 18.51 11.98 -0.34
C ASP A 128 17.47 10.89 -0.55
N ILE A 129 17.96 9.68 -0.84
CA ILE A 129 17.13 8.48 -0.90
C ILE A 129 17.12 7.82 0.47
N HIS A 130 15.96 7.77 1.07
CA HIS A 130 15.71 7.10 2.33
C HIS A 130 15.10 5.73 2.08
N GLY A 131 15.44 4.76 2.93
CA GLY A 131 14.86 3.42 2.89
C GLY A 131 14.21 3.05 4.22
N TRP A 132 13.01 2.49 4.15
CA TRP A 132 12.27 2.02 5.31
C TRP A 132 11.75 0.61 5.09
N LEU A 133 12.05 -0.27 6.04
CA LEU A 133 11.54 -1.63 6.06
C LEU A 133 10.11 -1.64 6.64
N PRO A 134 9.13 -2.18 5.91
CA PRO A 134 7.76 -2.28 6.37
C PRO A 134 7.58 -2.93 7.73
N LYS A 135 6.66 -2.36 8.53
CA LYS A 135 6.21 -2.93 9.81
C LYS A 135 4.70 -3.03 9.83
N ALA A 136 4.19 -4.10 10.43
CA ALA A 136 2.77 -4.28 10.68
C ALA A 136 2.11 -3.04 11.29
N ASN A 137 0.84 -2.83 10.92
CA ASN A 137 -0.03 -1.79 11.47
C ASN A 137 0.61 -0.39 11.41
N THR A 138 1.44 -0.16 10.39
CA THR A 138 2.03 1.14 10.11
C THR A 138 1.44 1.66 8.81
N MET A 139 1.11 2.95 8.78
CA MET A 139 0.74 3.69 7.58
C MET A 139 1.88 4.61 7.17
N VAL A 140 2.24 4.57 5.89
CA VAL A 140 3.02 5.62 5.24
C VAL A 140 2.04 6.58 4.58
N VAL A 141 2.24 7.88 4.76
CA VAL A 141 1.46 8.93 4.09
C VAL A 141 2.41 9.79 3.24
N ASN A 142 2.05 9.94 1.96
CA ASN A 142 2.66 10.85 1.00
C ASN A 142 1.69 11.99 0.70
N ASP A 143 1.83 13.11 1.40
CA ASP A 143 1.01 14.31 1.29
C ASP A 143 1.72 15.48 0.61
N HIS A 144 2.94 15.25 0.12
CA HIS A 144 3.77 16.25 -0.56
C HIS A 144 4.20 15.82 -1.98
N GLY A 145 3.65 14.71 -2.50
CA GLY A 145 4.00 14.20 -3.83
C GLY A 145 5.49 13.84 -3.95
N GLU A 146 6.07 13.29 -2.89
CA GLU A 146 7.47 12.85 -2.91
C GLU A 146 7.62 11.63 -3.83
N GLN A 147 8.72 11.61 -4.59
CA GLN A 147 9.05 10.46 -5.43
C GLN A 147 9.36 9.26 -4.55
N HIS A 148 8.77 8.11 -4.85
CA HIS A 148 8.93 6.91 -4.06
C HIS A 148 8.86 5.64 -4.91
N TYR A 149 9.38 4.56 -4.33
CA TYR A 149 9.67 3.31 -5.00
C TYR A 149 9.53 2.16 -4.01
N VAL A 150 9.15 0.97 -4.50
CA VAL A 150 9.21 -0.26 -3.71
C VAL A 150 10.11 -1.25 -4.42
N THR A 151 11.19 -1.67 -3.75
CA THR A 151 12.11 -2.66 -4.31
C THR A 151 11.38 -3.98 -4.60
N PRO A 152 11.73 -4.69 -5.68
CA PRO A 152 11.20 -6.01 -5.95
C PRO A 152 11.26 -6.93 -4.74
N ILE A 153 10.18 -7.67 -4.50
CA ILE A 153 10.16 -8.75 -3.52
C ILE A 153 11.05 -9.88 -4.05
N THR A 154 11.95 -10.37 -3.22
CA THR A 154 12.91 -11.38 -3.66
C THR A 154 12.23 -12.73 -3.89
N SER A 155 12.81 -13.54 -4.77
CA SER A 155 12.31 -14.90 -5.06
C SER A 155 12.31 -15.84 -3.83
N ASN A 156 13.08 -15.49 -2.81
CA ASN A 156 13.20 -16.24 -1.56
C ASN A 156 12.14 -15.87 -0.52
N ALA A 157 11.30 -14.86 -0.78
CA ALA A 157 10.21 -14.52 0.13
C ALA A 157 9.25 -15.72 0.31
N LEU A 158 8.94 -16.04 1.57
CA LEU A 158 8.08 -17.19 1.90
C LEU A 158 6.59 -16.87 1.88
N VAL A 159 6.25 -15.59 1.91
CA VAL A 159 4.87 -15.08 1.97
C VAL A 159 4.75 -13.84 1.10
N CYS A 160 3.56 -13.58 0.56
CA CYS A 160 3.25 -12.33 -0.13
C CYS A 160 3.23 -11.16 0.86
N ARG A 161 3.52 -9.94 0.36
CA ARG A 161 3.29 -8.71 1.11
C ARG A 161 1.84 -8.28 0.91
N HIS A 162 1.16 -7.92 1.99
CA HIS A 162 -0.23 -7.45 1.98
C HIS A 162 -0.26 -5.99 2.43
N THR A 163 -0.91 -5.15 1.65
CA THR A 163 -1.11 -3.74 1.99
C THR A 163 -2.51 -3.26 1.65
N ILE A 164 -2.88 -2.13 2.26
CA ILE A 164 -4.03 -1.31 1.86
C ILE A 164 -3.48 -0.09 1.16
N GLN A 165 -3.83 0.11 -0.11
CA GLN A 165 -3.55 1.35 -0.82
C GLN A 165 -4.75 2.29 -0.73
N ILE A 166 -4.51 3.56 -0.43
CA ILE A 166 -5.54 4.55 -0.11
C ILE A 166 -5.28 5.83 -0.89
N PHE A 167 -6.29 6.29 -1.62
CA PHE A 167 -6.30 7.58 -2.30
C PHE A 167 -7.59 8.35 -1.98
N PRO A 168 -7.58 9.68 -1.95
CA PRO A 168 -8.81 10.47 -1.96
C PRO A 168 -9.57 10.22 -3.27
N ARG A 169 -10.88 9.94 -3.18
CA ARG A 169 -11.73 9.78 -4.37
C ARG A 169 -12.11 11.15 -4.91
N GLU A 170 -11.41 11.59 -5.96
CA GLU A 170 -11.74 12.83 -6.66
C GLU A 170 -13.12 12.71 -7.34
N SER A 171 -13.95 13.74 -7.14
CA SER A 171 -15.34 13.83 -7.64
C SER A 171 -15.40 14.29 -9.09
#